data_AF-A0A2E1MX02-F1
#
_entry.id   AF-A0A2E1MX02-F1
#
_cell.length_a   1.000
_cell.length_b   1.000
_cell.length_c   1.000
_cell.angle_alpha   90.00
_cell.angle_beta   90.00
_cell.angle_gamma   90.00
#
_symmetry.space_group_name_H-M   'P 1'
#
loop_
_entity.id
_entity.type
_entity.pdbx_description
1 polymer ?
#
loop_
_entity_poly.entity_id
_entity_poly.type
_entity_poly.pdbx_seq_one_letter_code
_entity_poly.pdbx_strand_id
1 'polypeptide(L)' 'ANIIASHSNNVGKGEVINIGSGNNLSINSVAKMISKEFEYQKPLKEPFANLACIEKAKKLLGWEPKMKLESWIREYING' A
#
# COMPACT_ATOMS: atom_id res chain seq x y z
N ALA A 1 -8.09 -8.39 4.30
CA ALA A 1 -9.16 -7.43 4.65
C ALA A 1 -10.55 -8.02 4.39
N ASN A 2 -10.92 -8.35 3.15
CA ASN A 2 -12.28 -8.81 2.81
C ASN A 2 -12.71 -10.08 3.57
N ILE A 3 -11.85 -11.09 3.66
CA ILE A 3 -12.13 -12.31 4.45
C ILE A 3 -12.31 -11.97 5.94
N ILE A 4 -11.53 -11.03 6.47
CA ILE A 4 -11.69 -10.60 7.87
C ILE A 4 -13.03 -9.87 8.04
N ALA A 5 -13.38 -8.99 7.10
CA ALA A 5 -14.64 -8.28 7.10
C ALA A 5 -15.85 -9.23 7.00
N SER A 6 -15.78 -10.28 6.17
CA SER A 6 -16.88 -11.25 6.02
C SER A 6 -17.14 -12.08 7.28
N HIS A 7 -16.16 -12.18 8.19
CA HIS A 7 -16.30 -12.89 9.47
C HIS A 7 -16.38 -11.94 10.68
N SER A 8 -16.41 -10.62 10.47
CA SER A 8 -16.36 -9.64 11.55
C SER A 8 -17.75 -9.16 11.95
N ASN A 9 -18.02 -9.18 13.25
CA ASN A 9 -19.23 -8.59 13.83
C ASN A 9 -19.12 -7.05 13.99
N ASN A 10 -17.97 -6.47 13.69
CA ASN A 10 -17.68 -5.03 13.87
C ASN A 10 -17.91 -4.19 12.60
N VAL A 11 -18.36 -4.81 11.51
CA VAL A 11 -18.67 -4.18 10.21
C VAL A 11 -19.93 -4.81 9.60
N GLY A 12 -20.42 -4.24 8.51
CA GLY A 12 -21.59 -4.78 7.78
C GLY A 12 -22.75 -3.79 7.64
N LYS A 13 -22.51 -2.51 7.95
CA LYS A 13 -23.51 -1.43 7.90
C LYS A 13 -23.20 -0.40 6.80
N GLY A 14 -22.40 -0.79 5.80
CA GLY A 14 -22.01 0.07 4.68
C GLY A 14 -20.76 0.91 4.94
N GLU A 15 -19.89 0.48 5.86
CA GLU A 15 -18.64 1.19 6.13
C GLU A 15 -17.71 1.20 4.91
N VAL A 16 -17.32 2.40 4.47
CA VAL A 16 -16.18 2.54 3.54
C VAL A 16 -14.89 2.35 4.34
N ILE A 17 -14.05 1.39 3.95
CA ILE A 17 -12.79 1.06 4.62
C ILE A 17 -11.67 0.99 3.57
N ASN A 18 -10.70 1.91 3.67
CA ASN A 18 -9.55 1.91 2.78
C ASN A 18 -8.54 0.84 3.21
N ILE A 19 -8.05 0.08 2.24
CA ILE A 19 -7.01 -0.93 2.40
C ILE A 19 -5.78 -0.48 1.61
N GLY A 20 -4.61 -0.49 2.25
CA GLY A 20 -3.35 -0.08 1.63
C GLY A 20 -2.19 -0.12 2.62
N SER A 21 -1.02 0.39 2.22
CA SER A 21 0.18 0.34 3.07
C SER A 21 0.13 1.29 4.28
N GLY A 22 -0.74 2.29 4.28
CA GLY A 22 -0.70 3.40 5.23
C GLY A 22 0.51 4.34 5.04
N ASN A 23 1.30 4.14 3.99
CA ASN A 23 2.56 4.84 3.74
C ASN A 23 2.64 5.29 2.29
N ASN A 24 3.01 6.55 2.05
CA ASN A 24 3.35 7.04 0.71
C ASN A 24 4.82 6.81 0.41
N LEU A 25 5.11 6.34 -0.80
CA LEU A 25 6.47 6.21 -1.33
C LEU A 25 6.57 7.01 -2.63
N SER A 26 7.67 7.73 -2.81
CA SER A 26 7.93 8.42 -4.08
C SER A 26 8.37 7.42 -5.15
N ILE A 27 8.04 7.67 -6.41
CA ILE A 27 8.54 6.86 -7.55
C ILE A 27 10.08 6.84 -7.59
N ASN A 28 10.73 7.96 -7.25
CA ASN A 28 12.20 8.01 -7.16
C ASN A 28 12.76 7.05 -6.10
N SER A 29 12.06 6.90 -4.96
CA SER A 29 12.45 5.94 -3.92
C SER A 29 12.31 4.51 -4.41
N VAL A 30 11.21 4.20 -5.11
CA VAL A 30 10.97 2.86 -5.67
C VAL A 30 11.98 2.52 -6.77
N ALA A 31 12.26 3.45 -7.69
CA ALA A 31 13.26 3.25 -8.75
C ALA A 31 14.63 2.89 -8.18
N LYS A 32 15.08 3.60 -7.13
CA LYS A 32 16.34 3.31 -6.42
C LYS A 32 16.36 1.96 -5.69
N MET A 33 15.21 1.42 -5.31
CA MET A 33 15.12 0.07 -4.73
C MET A 33 15.32 -1.02 -5.79
N ILE A 34 15.00 -0.72 -7.05
CA ILE A 34 15.12 -1.65 -8.18
C ILE A 34 16.52 -1.59 -8.80
N SER A 35 17.01 -0.39 -9.11
CA SER A 35 18.29 -0.19 -9.79
C SER A 35 18.95 1.14 -9.43
N LYS A 36 20.28 1.21 -9.59
CA LYS A 36 21.03 2.48 -9.56
C LYS A 36 20.92 3.25 -10.87
N GLU A 37 20.58 2.57 -11.95
CA GLU A 37 20.42 3.14 -13.30
C GLU A 37 18.93 3.31 -13.60
N PHE A 38 18.50 4.56 -13.74
CA PHE A 38 17.15 4.93 -14.16
C PHE A 38 17.18 6.28 -14.87
N GLU A 39 16.15 6.55 -15.68
CA GLU A 39 15.99 7.80 -16.42
C GLU A 39 14.72 8.53 -16.01
N TYR A 40 14.71 9.85 -16.19
CA TYR A 40 13.53 10.68 -15.96
C TYR A 40 12.70 10.80 -17.23
N GLN A 41 11.41 10.53 -17.10
CA GLN A 41 10.44 10.68 -18.17
C GLN A 41 9.53 11.89 -17.96
N LYS A 42 8.87 12.34 -19.03
CA LYS A 42 7.89 13.44 -18.95
C LYS A 42 6.72 13.06 -18.04
N PRO A 43 6.19 13.98 -17.22
CA PRO A 43 5.08 13.69 -16.32
C PRO A 43 3.78 13.39 -17.10
N LEU A 44 2.98 12.47 -16.56
CA LEU A 44 1.63 12.18 -17.05
C LEU A 44 0.58 13.00 -16.29
N LYS A 45 -0.62 13.14 -16.88
CA LYS A 45 -1.77 13.80 -16.23
C LYS A 45 -2.48 12.83 -15.28
N GLU A 46 -1.85 12.55 -14.15
CA GLU A 46 -2.33 11.60 -13.14
C GLU A 46 -2.36 12.25 -11.74
N PRO A 47 -3.11 11.69 -10.78
CA PRO A 47 -3.04 12.14 -9.39
C PRO A 47 -1.60 12.06 -8.87
N PHE A 48 -1.13 13.15 -8.24
CA PHE A 48 0.26 13.26 -7.80
C PHE A 48 0.66 12.24 -6.72
N ALA A 49 -0.26 11.91 -5.81
CA ALA A 49 -0.04 10.95 -4.74
C ALA A 49 -1.35 10.31 -4.28
N ASN A 50 -1.26 9.09 -3.75
CA ASN A 50 -2.37 8.34 -3.16
C ASN A 50 -1.99 7.81 -1.76
N LEU A 51 -2.58 8.37 -0.70
CA LEU A 51 -2.38 7.85 0.66
C LEU A 51 -3.64 7.13 1.14
N ALA A 52 -3.58 5.81 1.23
CA ALA A 52 -4.61 5.05 1.91
C ALA A 52 -4.48 5.26 3.43
N CYS A 53 -5.37 6.06 4.02
CA CYS A 53 -5.52 6.10 5.47
C CYS A 53 -6.11 4.78 5.98
N ILE A 54 -5.34 4.02 6.76
CA ILE A 54 -5.69 2.66 7.21
C ILE A 54 -6.22 2.57 8.63
N GLU A 55 -6.44 3.71 9.29
CA GLU A 55 -6.88 3.75 10.69
C GLU A 55 -8.20 3.02 10.91
N LYS A 56 -9.13 3.10 9.96
CA LYS A 56 -10.40 2.38 10.04
C LYS A 56 -10.24 0.88 9.85
N ALA A 57 -9.32 0.45 8.99
CA ALA A 57 -9.02 -0.96 8.79
C ALA A 57 -8.37 -1.58 10.03
N LYS A 58 -7.43 -0.87 10.67
CA LYS A 58 -6.84 -1.27 11.96
C LYS A 58 -7.91 -1.36 13.04
N LYS A 59 -8.71 -0.30 13.20
CA LYS A 59 -9.71 -0.21 14.28
C LYS A 59 -10.83 -1.24 14.17
N LEU A 60 -11.41 -1.42 12.98
CA LEU A 60 -12.61 -2.25 12.81
C LEU A 60 -12.30 -3.71 12.47
N LEU A 61 -11.16 -3.96 11.81
CA LEU A 61 -10.81 -5.29 11.31
C LEU A 61 -9.54 -5.86 11.97
N GLY A 62 -8.84 -5.10 12.81
CA GLY A 62 -7.50 -5.49 13.27
C GLY A 62 -6.52 -5.68 12.10
N TRP A 63 -6.81 -5.06 10.95
CA TRP A 63 -6.06 -5.28 9.73
C TRP A 63 -4.89 -4.30 9.63
N GLU A 64 -3.71 -4.84 9.33
CA GLU A 64 -2.51 -4.08 9.03
C GLU A 64 -1.71 -4.76 7.91
N PRO A 65 -0.98 -3.98 7.09
CA PRO A 65 -0.05 -4.53 6.10
C PRO A 65 1.12 -5.20 6.81
N LYS A 66 1.46 -6.42 6.38
CA LYS A 66 2.53 -7.23 7.00
C LYS A 66 3.88 -7.18 6.28
N MET A 67 3.90 -6.68 5.04
CA MET A 67 5.08 -6.65 4.19
C MET A 67 5.44 -5.21 3.86
N LYS A 68 6.73 -4.87 3.98
CA LYS A 68 7.27 -3.59 3.49
C LYS A 68 7.65 -3.76 2.02
N LEU A 69 7.33 -2.77 1.18
CA LEU A 69 7.63 -2.83 -0.26
C LEU A 69 9.13 -3.04 -0.53
N GLU A 70 10.00 -2.34 0.20
CA GLU A 70 11.45 -2.49 0.07
C GLU A 70 11.92 -3.93 0.34
N SER A 71 11.41 -4.56 1.40
CA SER A 71 11.73 -5.95 1.74
C SER A 71 11.29 -6.90 0.63
N TRP A 72 10.08 -6.70 0.10
CA TRP A 72 9.54 -7.52 -0.98
C TRP A 72 10.33 -7.34 -2.29
N ILE A 73 10.68 -6.11 -2.67
CA ILE A 73 11.48 -5.84 -3.88
C ILE A 73 12.85 -6.53 -3.78
N ARG A 74 13.50 -6.48 -2.61
CA ARG A 74 14.78 -7.16 -2.40
C ARG A 74 14.66 -8.67 -2.52
N GLU A 75 13.61 -9.26 -1.97
CA GLU A 75 13.35 -10.69 -2.10
C GLU A 75 13.09 -11.07 -3.57
N TYR A 76 12.24 -10.31 -4.26
CA TYR A 76 11.88 -10.54 -5.65
C TYR A 76 13.07 -10.44 -6.63
N ILE A 77 14.01 -9.53 -6.40
CA ILE A 77 15.19 -9.36 -7.28
C ILE A 77 16.25 -10.44 -7.04
N ASN A 78 16.35 -10.97 -5.82
CA ASN A 78 17.37 -11.96 -5.46
C ASN A 78 16.90 -13.42 -5.53
N GLY A 79 15.61 -13.66 -5.73
CA GLY A 79 15.00 -14.98 -5.90
C GLY A 79 14.81 -15.33 -7.37
#